data_AF-A0A9D9VNI7-F1
#
_entry.id   AF-A0A9D9VNI7-F1
#
_cell.length_a   1.000
_cell.length_b   1.000
_cell.length_c   1.000
_cell.angle_alpha   90.00
_cell.angle_beta   90.00
_cell.angle_gamma   90.00
#
_symmetry.space_group_name_H-M   'P 1'
#
loop_
_entity.id
_entity.type
_entity.pdbx_description
1 polymer ?
#
loop_
_entity_poly.entity_id
_entity_poly.type
_entity_poly.pdbx_seq_one_letter_code
_entity_poly.pdbx_strand_id
1 'polypeptide(L)'
;MSWITYAILSAFFASLVAIFGKIGIKNVDSNLAVAIRTIVIVFFAWGIVLLQGNAADAFKISKYSYVFIILSAIATGLSWLFYYKALQMGEASRVAPIDKLSVMLTVILAFIFLGEKPTLGNITGGILVTLGVLATIFIK
;
A
#
# COMPACT_ATOMS: atom_id res chain seq x y z
N MET A 1 0.11 -11.28 20.57
CA MET A 1 -0.54 -11.15 19.26
C MET A 1 0.50 -11.40 18.18
N SER A 2 0.22 -12.27 17.20
CA SER A 2 1.17 -12.59 16.13
C SER A 2 1.11 -11.54 15.02
N TRP A 3 2.25 -11.23 14.38
CA TRP A 3 2.34 -10.34 13.21
C TRP A 3 1.40 -10.78 12.07
N ILE A 4 1.10 -12.08 12.00
CA ILE A 4 0.16 -12.67 11.03
C ILE A 4 -1.25 -12.09 11.20
N THR A 5 -1.72 -11.91 12.43
CA THR A 5 -3.06 -11.37 12.71
C THR A 5 -3.19 -9.95 12.17
N TYR A 6 -2.16 -9.10 12.39
CA TYR A 6 -2.14 -7.74 11.86
C TYR A 6 -2.04 -7.72 10.32
N ALA A 7 -1.31 -8.65 9.72
CA ALA A 7 -1.22 -8.79 8.27
C ALA A 7 -2.57 -9.16 7.63
N ILE A 8 -3.32 -10.08 8.24
CA ILE A 8 -4.66 -10.47 7.78
C ILE A 8 -5.63 -9.29 7.90
N LEU A 9 -5.62 -8.58 9.03
CA LEU A 9 -6.44 -7.37 9.20
C LEU A 9 -6.07 -6.30 8.16
N SER A 10 -4.78 -6.09 7.90
CA SER A 10 -4.31 -5.17 6.85
C SER A 10 -4.84 -5.56 5.47
N ALA A 11 -4.81 -6.84 5.11
CA ALA A 11 -5.35 -7.33 3.85
C ALA A 11 -6.86 -7.09 3.73
N PHE A 12 -7.61 -7.32 4.80
CA PHE A 12 -9.04 -7.01 4.86
C PHE A 12 -9.30 -5.51 4.62
N PHE A 13 -8.64 -4.61 5.34
CA PHE A 13 -8.82 -3.17 5.15
C PHE A 13 -8.34 -2.70 3.77
N ALA A 14 -7.27 -3.29 3.22
CA ALA A 14 -6.81 -3.00 1.87
C ALA A 14 -7.89 -3.34 0.82
N SER A 15 -8.65 -4.41 1.01
CA SER A 15 -9.80 -4.73 0.14
C SER A 15 -10.91 -3.67 0.23
N LEU A 16 -11.23 -3.18 1.42
CA LEU A 16 -12.20 -2.10 1.62
C LEU A 16 -11.74 -0.80 0.96
N VAL A 17 -10.44 -0.47 1.07
CA VAL A 17 -9.83 0.69 0.42
C VAL A 17 -10.04 0.64 -1.10
N ALA A 18 -9.89 -0.52 -1.72
CA ALA A 18 -10.11 -0.69 -3.16
C ALA A 18 -11.58 -0.45 -3.53
N ILE A 19 -12.52 -1.07 -2.80
CA ILE A 19 -13.95 -0.99 -3.08
C ILE A 19 -14.51 0.42 -2.80
N PHE A 20 -14.30 0.95 -1.60
CA PHE A 20 -14.73 2.31 -1.25
C PHE A 20 -14.03 3.36 -2.12
N GLY A 21 -12.77 3.11 -2.46
CA GLY A 21 -12.02 3.92 -3.40
C GLY A 21 -12.67 4.02 -4.77
N LYS A 22 -12.98 2.88 -5.39
CA LYS A 22 -13.67 2.81 -6.69
C LYS A 22 -15.03 3.49 -6.64
N ILE A 23 -15.80 3.31 -5.57
CA ILE A 23 -17.11 3.95 -5.38
C ILE A 23 -16.94 5.47 -5.27
N GLY A 24 -15.99 5.95 -4.45
CA GLY A 24 -15.79 7.36 -4.16
C GLY A 24 -15.29 8.19 -5.36
N ILE A 25 -14.52 7.59 -6.28
CA ILE A 25 -13.96 8.30 -7.45
C ILE A 25 -14.85 8.28 -8.70
N LYS A 26 -16.02 7.62 -8.66
CA LYS A 26 -16.84 7.36 -9.85
C LYS A 26 -17.22 8.62 -10.63
N ASN A 27 -17.42 9.74 -9.93
CA ASN A 27 -17.78 11.05 -10.51
C ASN A 27 -16.93 12.20 -9.97
N VAL A 28 -15.77 11.89 -9.39
CA VAL A 28 -14.87 12.89 -8.77
C VAL A 28 -13.50 12.71 -9.38
N ASP A 29 -12.76 13.81 -9.56
CA ASP A 29 -11.35 13.74 -9.95
C ASP A 29 -10.57 12.86 -8.95
N SER A 30 -9.76 11.94 -9.48
CA SER A 30 -9.02 10.97 -8.65
C SER A 30 -8.00 11.65 -7.74
N ASN A 31 -7.38 12.75 -8.20
CA ASN A 31 -6.40 13.48 -7.40
C ASN A 31 -7.07 14.22 -6.26
N LEU A 32 -8.24 14.84 -6.53
CA LEU A 32 -9.06 15.46 -5.50
C LEU A 32 -9.50 14.42 -4.43
N ALA A 33 -9.96 13.25 -4.87
CA ALA A 33 -10.36 12.18 -3.95
C ALA A 33 -9.19 11.69 -3.07
N VAL A 34 -7.99 11.54 -3.65
CA VAL A 34 -6.76 11.20 -2.91
C VAL A 34 -6.41 12.29 -1.88
N ALA A 35 -6.53 13.57 -2.26
CA ALA A 35 -6.25 14.68 -1.35
C ALA A 35 -7.20 14.68 -0.14
N ILE A 36 -8.51 14.54 -0.37
CA ILE A 36 -9.52 14.47 0.71
C ILE A 36 -9.24 13.28 1.63
N ARG A 37 -8.99 12.09 1.06
CA ARG A 37 -8.67 10.88 1.83
C ARG A 37 -7.42 11.08 2.70
N THR A 38 -6.40 11.75 2.18
CA THR A 38 -5.14 11.97 2.90
C THR A 38 -5.36 12.85 4.13
N ILE A 39 -6.21 13.87 4.03
CA ILE A 39 -6.58 14.71 5.19
C ILE A 39 -7.20 13.85 6.30
N VAL A 40 -8.15 12.97 5.96
CA VAL A 40 -8.79 12.06 6.92
C VAL A 40 -7.76 11.14 7.59
N ILE A 41 -6.82 10.59 6.81
CA ILE A 41 -5.75 9.72 7.33
C ILE A 41 -4.83 10.48 8.28
N VAL A 42 -4.48 11.73 7.96
CA VAL A 42 -3.63 12.59 8.81
C VAL A 42 -4.28 12.77 10.18
N PHE A 43 -5.58 13.10 10.24
CA PHE A 43 -6.29 13.23 11.52
C PHE A 43 -6.32 11.93 12.32
N PHE A 44 -6.57 10.79 11.66
CA PHE A 44 -6.56 9.48 12.32
C PHE A 44 -5.17 9.13 12.88
N ALA A 45 -4.12 9.31 12.08
CA ALA A 45 -2.75 8.98 12.47
C ALA A 45 -2.26 9.85 13.64
N TRP A 46 -2.46 11.18 13.56
CA TRP A 46 -2.08 12.08 14.65
C TRP A 46 -2.95 11.90 15.88
N GLY A 47 -4.23 11.58 15.73
CA GLY A 47 -5.10 11.25 16.86
C GLY A 47 -4.54 10.09 17.70
N ILE A 48 -4.05 9.04 17.05
CA ILE A 48 -3.41 7.90 17.73
C ILE A 48 -2.13 8.32 18.46
N VAL A 49 -1.24 9.08 17.80
CA VAL A 49 0.02 9.58 18.39
C VAL A 49 -0.24 10.45 19.62
N LEU A 50 -1.25 11.33 19.55
CA LEU A 50 -1.64 12.18 20.68
C LEU A 50 -2.22 11.37 21.84
N LEU A 51 -3.09 10.39 21.55
CA LEU A 51 -3.65 9.49 22.57
C LEU A 51 -2.58 8.62 23.25
N GLN A 52 -1.53 8.25 22.52
CA GLN A 52 -0.38 7.51 23.06
C GLN A 52 0.60 8.40 23.85
N GLY A 53 0.47 9.73 23.77
CA GLY A 53 1.34 10.68 24.46
C GLY A 53 2.79 10.72 23.95
N ASN A 54 3.07 10.12 22.80
CA ASN A 54 4.43 9.99 22.24
C ASN A 54 4.74 11.03 21.15
N ALA A 55 3.93 12.09 21.03
CA ALA A 55 4.15 13.14 20.03
C ALA A 55 5.54 13.79 20.13
N ALA A 56 6.09 13.91 21.33
CA ALA A 56 7.42 14.47 21.56
C ALA A 56 8.55 13.58 21.01
N ASP A 57 8.31 12.29 20.81
CA ASP A 57 9.31 11.36 20.26
C ASP A 57 9.59 11.61 18.78
N ALA A 58 8.70 12.33 18.07
CA ALA A 58 8.96 12.78 16.71
C ALA A 58 10.28 13.58 16.62
N PHE A 59 10.59 14.40 17.62
CA PHE A 59 11.84 15.18 17.65
C PHE A 59 13.09 14.34 17.93
N LYS A 60 12.92 13.10 18.41
CA LYS A 60 14.02 12.16 18.68
C LYS A 60 14.39 11.32 17.47
N ILE A 61 13.58 11.33 16.40
CA ILE A 61 13.84 10.57 15.18
C ILE A 61 15.08 11.13 14.46
N SER A 62 15.96 10.23 14.02
CA SER A 62 17.19 10.62 13.31
C SER A 62 16.88 11.28 11.96
N LYS A 63 17.76 12.18 11.50
CA LYS A 63 17.64 12.79 10.15
C LYS A 63 17.61 11.75 9.04
N TYR A 64 18.39 10.68 9.18
CA TYR A 64 18.41 9.56 8.24
C TYR A 64 17.04 8.88 8.16
N SER A 65 16.43 8.57 9.31
CA SER A 65 15.09 7.98 9.36
C SER A 65 14.04 8.90 8.74
N TYR A 66 14.10 10.21 8.99
CA TYR A 66 13.21 11.18 8.37
C TYR A 66 13.27 11.18 6.84
N VAL A 67 14.47 11.08 6.26
CA VAL A 67 14.63 11.00 4.79
C VAL A 67 13.88 9.79 4.23
N PHE A 68 14.05 8.61 4.82
CA PHE A 68 13.34 7.40 4.38
C PHE A 68 11.83 7.47 4.61
N ILE A 69 11.38 8.10 5.70
CA ILE A 69 9.95 8.36 5.94
C ILE A 69 9.37 9.26 4.85
N ILE A 70 10.07 10.35 4.49
CA ILE A 70 9.62 11.27 3.43
C ILE A 70 9.61 10.58 2.07
N LEU A 71 10.66 9.83 1.73
CA LEU A 71 10.71 9.05 0.49
C LEU A 71 9.58 8.02 0.42
N SER A 72 9.29 7.34 1.53
CA SER A 72 8.17 6.41 1.64
C SER A 72 6.82 7.10 1.46
N ALA A 73 6.63 8.30 2.03
CA ALA A 73 5.42 9.08 1.87
C ALA A 73 5.21 9.53 0.41
N ILE A 74 6.27 9.98 -0.27
CA ILE A 74 6.24 10.32 -1.70
C ILE A 74 5.87 9.09 -2.54
N ALA A 75 6.52 7.95 -2.29
CA ALA A 75 6.23 6.69 -2.98
C ALA A 75 4.78 6.25 -2.77
N THR A 76 4.25 6.39 -1.55
CA THR A 76 2.85 6.09 -1.21
C THR A 76 1.89 7.01 -1.97
N GLY A 77 2.16 8.32 -1.99
CA GLY A 77 1.36 9.30 -2.72
C GLY A 77 1.32 8.98 -4.22
N LEU A 78 2.47 8.74 -4.84
CA LEU A 78 2.56 8.35 -6.25
C LEU A 78 1.81 7.03 -6.53
N SER A 79 2.01 6.02 -5.69
CA SER A 79 1.30 4.74 -5.78
C SER A 79 -0.22 4.95 -5.79
N TRP A 80 -0.75 5.77 -4.88
CA TRP A 80 -2.18 6.06 -4.85
C TRP A 80 -2.65 6.82 -6.09
N LEU A 81 -1.94 7.86 -6.54
CA LEU A 81 -2.33 8.60 -7.74
C LEU A 81 -2.49 7.68 -8.95
N PHE A 82 -1.52 6.79 -9.20
CA PHE A 82 -1.61 5.82 -10.29
C PHE A 82 -2.69 4.76 -10.05
N TYR A 83 -2.78 4.22 -8.84
CA TYR A 83 -3.77 3.19 -8.48
C TYR A 83 -5.21 3.68 -8.63
N TYR A 84 -5.51 4.87 -8.10
CA TYR A 84 -6.84 5.47 -8.19
C TYR A 84 -7.18 5.87 -9.61
N LYS A 85 -6.22 6.36 -10.40
CA LYS A 85 -6.45 6.62 -11.82
C LYS A 85 -6.78 5.34 -12.57
N ALA A 86 -6.06 4.24 -12.31
CA ALA A 86 -6.36 2.93 -12.87
C ALA A 86 -7.73 2.40 -12.44
N LEU A 87 -8.09 2.54 -11.14
CA LEU A 87 -9.42 2.21 -10.66
C LEU A 87 -10.49 3.04 -11.32
N GLN A 88 -10.25 4.31 -11.66
CA GLN A 88 -11.25 5.12 -12.34
C GLN A 88 -11.54 4.57 -13.75
N MET A 89 -10.49 4.15 -14.46
CA MET A 89 -10.56 3.68 -15.84
C MET A 89 -10.96 2.20 -16.00
N GLY A 90 -10.64 1.34 -15.02
CA GLY A 90 -10.79 -0.11 -15.09
C GLY A 90 -11.66 -0.71 -13.99
N GLU A 91 -11.90 -2.02 -14.07
CA GLU A 91 -12.63 -2.75 -13.04
C GLU A 91 -11.75 -3.04 -11.83
N ALA A 92 -12.30 -2.92 -10.62
CA ALA A 92 -11.57 -3.21 -9.38
C ALA A 92 -11.07 -4.67 -9.33
N SER A 93 -11.84 -5.61 -9.89
CA SER A 93 -11.49 -7.03 -10.01
C SER A 93 -10.23 -7.30 -10.85
N ARG A 94 -9.85 -6.37 -11.74
CA ARG A 94 -8.64 -6.51 -12.59
C ARG A 94 -7.50 -5.61 -12.10
N VAL A 95 -7.81 -4.41 -11.66
CA VAL A 95 -6.81 -3.44 -11.17
C VAL A 95 -6.24 -3.87 -9.82
N ALA A 96 -7.06 -4.38 -8.89
CA ALA A 96 -6.58 -4.76 -7.56
C ALA A 96 -5.61 -5.95 -7.57
N PRO A 97 -5.79 -7.01 -8.39
CA PRO A 97 -4.76 -8.03 -8.57
C PRO A 97 -3.46 -7.47 -9.16
N ILE A 98 -3.51 -6.61 -10.18
CA ILE A 98 -2.31 -6.01 -10.80
C ILE A 98 -1.47 -5.26 -9.75
N ASP A 99 -2.12 -4.53 -8.84
CA ASP A 99 -1.45 -3.87 -7.71
C ASP A 99 -0.67 -4.86 -6.82
N LYS A 100 -1.07 -6.13 -6.75
CA LYS A 100 -0.37 -7.16 -5.95
C LYS A 100 0.89 -7.71 -6.58
N LEU A 101 1.22 -7.33 -7.82
CA LEU A 101 2.58 -7.52 -8.34
C LEU A 101 3.63 -6.80 -7.48
N SER A 102 3.20 -5.77 -6.72
CA SER A 102 4.03 -5.13 -5.69
C SER A 102 4.63 -6.13 -4.71
N VAL A 103 3.96 -7.25 -4.39
CA VAL A 103 4.50 -8.28 -3.48
C VAL A 103 5.82 -8.85 -4.00
N MET A 104 5.85 -9.25 -5.28
CA MET A 104 7.06 -9.78 -5.90
C MET A 104 8.15 -8.71 -6.02
N LEU A 105 7.76 -7.48 -6.40
CA LEU A 105 8.69 -6.36 -6.46
C LEU A 105 9.29 -6.03 -5.09
N THR A 106 8.49 -6.08 -4.01
CA THR A 106 8.97 -5.88 -2.64
C THR A 106 9.99 -6.96 -2.25
N VAL A 107 9.77 -8.23 -2.60
CA VAL A 107 10.75 -9.29 -2.34
C VAL A 107 12.08 -9.01 -3.05
N ILE A 108 12.03 -8.60 -4.32
CA ILE A 108 13.23 -8.25 -5.10
C ILE A 108 13.94 -7.04 -4.48
N LEU A 109 13.19 -5.98 -4.15
CA LEU A 109 13.74 -4.76 -3.55
C LEU A 109 14.30 -5.02 -2.15
N ALA A 110 13.68 -5.90 -1.34
CA ALA A 110 14.20 -6.29 -0.04
C ALA A 110 15.53 -7.03 -0.16
N PHE A 111 15.68 -7.91 -1.15
CA PHE A 111 16.97 -8.55 -1.43
C PHE A 111 18.05 -7.52 -1.82
N ILE A 112 17.71 -6.56 -2.69
CA ILE A 112 18.68 -5.57 -3.21
C ILE A 112 19.05 -4.52 -2.15
N PHE A 113 18.06 -3.95 -1.46
CA PHE A 113 18.25 -2.77 -0.60
C PHE A 113 18.37 -3.11 0.89
N LEU A 114 17.74 -4.20 1.36
CA LEU A 114 17.80 -4.63 2.75
C LEU A 114 18.78 -5.81 2.96
N GLY A 115 19.26 -6.43 1.88
CA GLY A 115 20.16 -7.58 1.94
C GLY A 115 19.49 -8.87 2.42
N GLU A 116 18.15 -8.93 2.41
CA GLU A 116 17.40 -10.10 2.83
C GLU A 116 17.63 -11.28 1.87
N LYS A 117 18.11 -12.42 2.36
CA LYS A 117 18.31 -13.59 1.51
C LYS A 117 16.94 -14.20 1.13
N PRO A 118 16.55 -14.20 -0.16
CA PRO A 118 15.26 -14.73 -0.56
C PRO A 118 15.21 -16.23 -0.25
N THR A 119 14.20 -16.65 0.50
CA THR A 119 13.97 -18.07 0.75
C THR A 119 13.28 -18.70 -0.46
N LEU A 120 13.36 -20.03 -0.58
CA LEU A 120 12.64 -20.77 -1.61
C LEU A 120 11.13 -20.44 -1.58
N GLY A 121 10.56 -20.27 -0.40
CA GLY A 121 9.15 -19.91 -0.20
C GLY A 121 8.81 -18.49 -0.67
N ASN A 122 9.70 -17.51 -0.47
CA ASN A 122 9.48 -16.16 -0.98
C ASN A 122 9.47 -16.15 -2.51
N ILE A 123 10.37 -16.91 -3.14
CA ILE A 123 10.49 -17.00 -4.60
C ILE A 123 9.26 -17.72 -5.19
N THR A 124 8.94 -18.91 -4.69
CA THR A 124 7.80 -19.68 -5.22
C THR A 124 6.48 -18.97 -4.96
N GLY A 125 6.29 -18.39 -3.77
CA GLY A 125 5.13 -17.57 -3.44
C GLY A 125 5.01 -16.34 -4.35
N GLY A 126 6.11 -15.63 -4.60
CA GLY A 126 6.13 -14.48 -5.50
C GLY A 126 5.78 -14.85 -6.95
N ILE A 127 6.30 -15.98 -7.44
CA ILE A 127 5.94 -16.52 -8.76
C ILE A 127 4.44 -16.87 -8.81
N LEU A 128 3.91 -17.55 -7.80
CA LEU A 128 2.49 -17.93 -7.75
C LEU A 128 1.57 -16.71 -7.72
N VAL A 129 1.90 -15.68 -6.94
CA VAL A 129 1.16 -14.41 -6.93
C VAL A 129 1.21 -13.78 -8.33
N THR A 130 2.39 -13.72 -8.95
CA THR A 130 2.56 -13.14 -10.28
C THR A 130 1.72 -13.88 -11.33
N LEU A 131 1.78 -15.21 -11.36
CA LEU A 131 0.99 -16.04 -12.28
C LEU A 131 -0.52 -15.88 -12.03
N GLY A 132 -0.94 -15.83 -10.76
CA GLY A 132 -2.34 -15.58 -10.39
C GLY A 132 -2.83 -14.23 -10.90
N VAL A 133 -2.02 -13.18 -10.79
CA VAL A 133 -2.34 -11.86 -11.36
C VAL A 133 -2.46 -11.94 -12.89
N LEU A 134 -1.49 -12.54 -13.59
CA LEU A 134 -1.55 -12.66 -15.05
C LEU A 134 -2.80 -13.43 -15.50
N ALA A 135 -3.20 -14.46 -14.76
CA ALA A 135 -4.44 -15.20 -15.02
C ALA A 135 -5.67 -14.26 -14.98
N THR A 136 -5.78 -13.36 -14.01
CA THR A 136 -6.89 -12.38 -13.93
C THR A 136 -6.94 -11.38 -15.10
N ILE A 137 -5.83 -11.24 -15.83
CA ILE A 137 -5.73 -10.32 -16.97
C ILE A 137 -6.10 -11.03 -18.27
N PHE A 138 -5.57 -12.24 -18.48
CA PHE A 138 -5.60 -12.95 -19.76
C PHE A 138 -6.73 -13.99 -19.87
N ILE A 139 -7.23 -14.51 -18.74
CA ILE A 139 -8.35 -15.45 -18.72
C ILE A 139 -9.63 -14.63 -18.52
N LYS A 140 -10.47 -14.62 -19.56
CA LYS A 140 -11.78 -13.94 -19.57
C LYS A 140 -12.86 -14.81 -18.93
#